data_AF-A0A151P165-F1
#
_entry.id   AF-A0A151P165-F1
#
_cell.length_a   1.000
_cell.length_b   1.000
_cell.length_c   1.000
_cell.angle_alpha   90.00
_cell.angle_beta   90.00
_cell.angle_gamma   90.00
#
_symmetry.space_group_name_H-M   'P 1'
#
loop_
_entity.id
_entity.type
_entity.pdbx_description
1 polymer ?
#
loop_
_entity_poly.entity_id
_entity_poly.type
_entity_poly.pdbx_seq_one_letter_code
_entity_poly.pdbx_strand_id
1 'polypeptide(L)'
;MTRLDKGYWARQLGTLIVGKVQADEAWDYERVKAATLYKLKINPEHYRKLFRDKKGPDERWPRILLQLLQDLLNKWASLAVYDRDALEDQILLDQFQKDLEELTQHWVR
;
A
#
# COMPACT_ATOMS: atom_id res chain seq x y z
N MET A 1 23.51 -9.03 -17.02
CA MET A 1 22.74 -8.31 -15.97
C MET A 1 23.68 -7.92 -14.85
N THR A 2 23.85 -6.61 -14.60
CA THR A 2 24.59 -6.09 -13.43
C THR A 2 23.81 -6.42 -12.17
N ARG A 3 24.35 -7.30 -11.32
CA ARG A 3 23.77 -7.61 -10.01
C ARG A 3 23.90 -6.34 -9.15
N LEU A 4 22.77 -5.72 -8.78
CA LEU A 4 22.77 -4.52 -7.94
C LEU A 4 23.51 -4.83 -6.62
N ASP A 5 24.48 -3.98 -6.26
CA ASP A 5 25.15 -4.08 -4.97
C ASP A 5 24.21 -3.60 -3.86
N LYS A 6 23.61 -4.56 -3.17
CA LYS A 6 22.64 -4.30 -2.08
C LYS A 6 23.27 -3.49 -0.93
N GLY A 7 24.55 -3.67 -0.64
CA GLY A 7 25.23 -2.98 0.47
C GLY A 7 25.46 -1.50 0.14
N TYR A 8 25.87 -1.20 -1.10
CA TYR A 8 25.98 0.17 -1.59
C TYR A 8 24.64 0.91 -1.49
N TRP A 9 23.56 0.29 -1.96
CA TRP A 9 22.23 0.91 -1.94
C TRP A 9 21.62 1.03 -0.55
N ALA A 10 21.86 0.07 0.35
CA ALA A 10 21.42 0.16 1.74
C ALA A 10 22.00 1.40 2.43
N ARG A 11 23.30 1.68 2.26
CA ARG A 11 23.96 2.87 2.82
C ARG A 11 23.44 4.18 2.21
N GLN A 12 23.29 4.23 0.89
CA GLN A 12 22.80 5.43 0.19
C GLN A 12 21.35 5.76 0.59
N LEU A 13 20.45 4.77 0.55
CA LEU A 13 19.04 4.97 0.91
C LEU A 13 18.87 5.19 2.42
N GLY A 14 19.63 4.47 3.25
CA GLY A 14 19.63 4.64 4.70
C GLY A 14 19.96 6.07 5.11
N THR A 15 20.90 6.72 4.41
CA THR A 15 21.30 8.11 4.68
C THR A 15 20.16 9.08 4.45
N LEU A 16 19.36 8.88 3.39
CA LEU A 16 18.23 9.74 3.05
C LEU A 16 17.03 9.55 3.99
N ILE A 17 16.88 8.35 4.57
CA ILE A 17 15.72 7.98 5.35
C ILE A 17 15.95 8.22 6.84
N VAL A 18 17.12 7.86 7.35
CA VAL A 18 17.40 7.79 8.79
C VAL A 18 18.56 8.71 9.19
N GLY A 19 19.29 9.26 8.21
CA GLY A 19 20.48 10.09 8.44
C GLY A 19 21.77 9.27 8.49
N LYS A 20 22.90 9.94 8.26
CA LYS A 20 24.21 9.33 8.01
C LYS A 20 24.68 8.37 9.12
N VAL A 21 24.45 8.73 10.38
CA VAL A 21 24.91 7.95 11.56
C VAL A 21 24.18 6.60 11.66
N GLN A 22 22.85 6.59 11.46
CA GLN A 22 22.06 5.35 11.50
C GLN A 22 22.13 4.55 10.19
N ALA A 23 22.52 5.19 9.08
CA ALA A 23 22.72 4.52 7.79
C ALA A 23 23.95 3.60 7.78
N ASP A 24 25.03 3.97 8.47
CA ASP A 24 26.23 3.12 8.61
C ASP A 24 26.01 1.92 9.54
N GLU A 25 24.95 1.92 10.35
CA GLU A 25 24.50 0.79 11.17
C GLU A 25 23.47 -0.08 10.43
N ALA A 26 22.74 0.49 9.46
CA ALA A 26 21.73 -0.19 8.65
C ALA A 26 22.34 -0.90 7.42
N TRP A 27 23.09 -1.98 7.65
CA TRP A 27 23.63 -2.84 6.58
C TRP A 27 22.57 -3.73 5.90
N ASP A 28 21.35 -3.73 6.41
CA ASP A 28 20.27 -4.57 5.93
C ASP A 28 19.42 -3.84 4.88
N TYR A 29 19.71 -4.15 3.61
CA TYR A 29 18.96 -3.64 2.46
C TYR A 29 17.46 -3.91 2.57
N GLU A 30 17.04 -5.06 3.10
CA GLU A 30 15.61 -5.37 3.21
C GLU A 30 14.93 -4.50 4.27
N ARG A 31 15.62 -4.19 5.38
CA ARG A 31 15.15 -3.21 6.37
C ARG A 31 15.04 -1.81 5.80
N VAL A 32 16.07 -1.34 5.08
CA VAL A 32 16.05 -0.01 4.45
C VAL A 32 14.93 0.07 3.42
N LYS A 33 14.77 -0.97 2.60
CA LYS A 33 13.67 -1.09 1.62
C LYS A 33 12.31 -1.05 2.31
N ALA A 34 12.09 -1.82 3.38
CA ALA A 34 10.84 -1.82 4.13
C ALA A 34 10.52 -0.44 4.74
N ALA A 35 11.52 0.21 5.36
CA ALA A 35 11.37 1.55 5.93
C ALA A 35 11.08 2.61 4.85
N THR A 36 11.70 2.47 3.67
CA THR A 36 11.43 3.33 2.50
C THR A 36 9.98 3.18 2.04
N LEU A 37 9.53 1.94 1.82
CA LEU A 37 8.17 1.63 1.37
C LEU A 37 7.14 2.14 2.39
N TYR A 38 7.40 1.96 3.68
CA TYR A 38 6.57 2.48 4.76
C TYR A 38 6.47 4.02 4.73
N LYS A 39 7.61 4.73 4.66
CA LYS A 39 7.61 6.21 4.62
C LYS A 39 6.92 6.76 3.37
N LEU A 40 7.07 6.08 2.24
CA LEU A 40 6.40 6.45 0.99
C LEU A 40 4.92 6.03 0.95
N LYS A 41 4.40 5.43 2.04
CA LYS A 41 3.04 4.86 2.14
C LYS A 41 2.75 3.83 1.03
N ILE A 42 3.78 3.19 0.47
CA ILE A 42 3.65 2.12 -0.52
C ILE A 42 3.40 0.82 0.25
N ASN A 43 2.18 0.66 0.75
CA ASN A 43 1.69 -0.50 1.49
C ASN A 43 0.33 -0.90 0.89
N PRO A 44 0.03 -2.20 0.70
CA PRO A 44 -1.30 -2.71 0.35
C PRO A 44 -2.45 -2.00 1.07
N GLU A 45 -2.35 -1.84 2.40
CA GLU A 45 -3.40 -1.21 3.21
C GLU A 45 -3.63 0.28 2.86
N HIS A 46 -2.59 0.98 2.40
CA HIS A 46 -2.74 2.36 1.94
C HIS A 46 -3.60 2.44 0.68
N TYR A 47 -3.32 1.58 -0.31
CA TYR A 47 -4.08 1.54 -1.56
C TYR A 47 -5.49 0.99 -1.36
N ARG A 48 -5.67 -0.01 -0.50
CA ARG A 48 -6.98 -0.51 -0.07
C ARG A 48 -7.83 0.61 0.53
N LYS A 49 -7.28 1.40 1.46
CA LYS A 49 -8.00 2.54 2.05
C LYS A 49 -8.37 3.57 1.00
N LEU A 50 -7.46 3.92 0.09
CA LEU A 50 -7.74 4.87 -1.00
C LEU A 50 -8.85 4.36 -1.93
N PHE A 51 -8.87 3.06 -2.23
CA PHE A 51 -9.92 2.41 -3.01
C PHE A 51 -11.26 2.45 -2.27
N ARG A 52 -11.27 2.09 -0.97
CA ARG A 52 -12.47 2.05 -0.13
C ARG A 52 -13.11 3.44 0.05
N ASP A 53 -12.28 4.42 0.39
CA ASP A 53 -12.69 5.77 0.78
C ASP A 53 -12.84 6.70 -0.43
N LYS A 54 -12.70 6.18 -1.66
CA LYS A 54 -12.91 6.97 -2.87
C LYS A 54 -14.37 7.41 -2.97
N LYS A 55 -14.63 8.60 -2.44
CA LYS A 55 -15.84 9.41 -2.60
C LYS A 55 -15.40 10.85 -2.89
N GLY A 56 -15.92 11.48 -3.93
CA GLY A 56 -15.44 12.82 -4.29
C GLY A 56 -15.70 13.25 -5.74
N PRO A 57 -15.12 14.40 -6.16
CA PRO A 57 -15.51 15.10 -7.39
C PRO A 57 -15.33 14.31 -8.68
N ASP A 58 -14.52 13.24 -8.67
CA ASP A 58 -14.31 12.34 -9.80
C ASP A 58 -15.57 11.50 -10.14
N GLU A 59 -16.55 11.42 -9.24
CA GLU A 59 -17.90 10.87 -9.49
C GLU A 59 -18.59 11.55 -10.68
N ARG A 60 -18.26 12.81 -10.95
CA ARG A 60 -18.80 13.56 -12.10
C ARG A 60 -18.36 12.98 -13.45
N TRP A 61 -17.32 12.14 -13.47
CA TRP A 61 -16.76 11.53 -14.67
C TRP A 61 -16.61 10.01 -14.51
N PRO A 62 -17.67 9.22 -14.78
CA PRO A 62 -17.70 7.78 -14.48
C PRO A 62 -16.54 6.99 -15.09
N ARG A 63 -16.07 7.38 -16.28
CA ARG A 63 -14.93 6.74 -16.96
C ARG A 63 -13.60 6.99 -16.23
N ILE A 64 -13.39 8.20 -15.75
CA ILE A 64 -12.18 8.59 -15.01
C ILE A 64 -12.18 7.91 -13.65
N LEU A 65 -13.34 7.89 -12.98
CA LEU A 65 -13.50 7.17 -11.72
C LEU A 65 -13.20 5.67 -11.89
N LEU A 66 -13.72 5.04 -12.93
CA LEU A 66 -13.48 3.62 -13.21
C LEU A 66 -11.99 3.34 -13.46
N GLN A 67 -11.32 4.16 -14.27
CA GLN A 67 -9.88 4.02 -14.52
C GLN A 67 -9.06 4.17 -13.24
N LEU A 68 -9.38 5.17 -12.42
CA LEU A 68 -8.68 5.39 -11.16
C LEU A 68 -8.90 4.23 -10.18
N LEU A 69 -10.12 3.69 -10.08
CA LEU A 69 -10.41 2.52 -9.25
C LEU A 69 -9.66 1.28 -9.73
N GLN A 70 -9.56 1.06 -11.04
CA GLN A 70 -8.75 -0.01 -11.61
C GLN A 70 -7.27 0.16 -11.27
N ASP A 71 -6.73 1.37 -11.37
CA ASP A 71 -5.33 1.65 -11.02
C ASP A 71 -5.03 1.39 -9.54
N LEU A 72 -5.95 1.81 -8.66
CA LEU A 72 -5.81 1.57 -7.22
C LEU A 72 -5.91 0.07 -6.89
N LEU A 73 -6.83 -0.65 -7.52
CA LEU A 73 -6.97 -2.09 -7.37
C LEU A 73 -5.72 -2.83 -7.86
N ASN A 74 -5.17 -2.46 -9.01
CA ASN A 74 -3.94 -3.05 -9.55
C ASN A 74 -2.72 -2.78 -8.65
N LYS A 75 -2.60 -1.56 -8.10
CA LYS A 75 -1.53 -1.22 -7.14
C LYS A 75 -1.68 -1.98 -5.82
N TRP A 76 -2.91 -2.17 -5.36
CA TRP A 76 -3.19 -2.97 -4.18
C TRP A 76 -2.85 -4.44 -4.41
N ALA A 77 -3.35 -5.03 -5.50
CA ALA A 77 -3.10 -6.43 -5.86
C ALA A 77 -1.62 -6.72 -6.15
N SER A 78 -0.88 -5.81 -6.77
CA SER A 78 0.55 -6.00 -7.07
C SER A 78 1.47 -5.92 -5.86
N LEU A 79 1.05 -5.22 -4.80
CA LEU A 79 1.80 -5.09 -3.56
C LEU A 79 1.37 -6.11 -2.51
N ALA A 80 0.13 -6.59 -2.59
CA ALA A 80 -0.39 -7.64 -1.75
C ALA A 80 0.31 -8.96 -2.12
N VAL A 81 0.97 -9.58 -1.16
CA VAL A 81 1.49 -10.96 -1.29
C VAL A 81 0.34 -11.94 -1.08
N TYR A 82 -0.80 -11.68 -1.73
CA TYR A 82 -1.99 -12.50 -1.61
C TYR A 82 -2.27 -13.18 -2.94
N ASP A 83 -2.76 -14.42 -2.84
CA ASP A 83 -3.41 -15.07 -3.97
C ASP A 83 -4.75 -14.38 -4.26
N ARG A 84 -5.28 -14.59 -5.48
CA ARG A 84 -6.53 -13.98 -5.95
C ARG A 84 -7.67 -14.16 -4.93
N ASP A 85 -7.79 -15.34 -4.34
CA ASP A 85 -8.84 -15.68 -3.38
C ASP A 85 -8.83 -14.76 -2.15
N ALA A 86 -7.64 -14.49 -1.61
CA ALA A 86 -7.50 -13.61 -0.44
C ALA A 86 -7.81 -12.14 -0.78
N LEU A 87 -7.60 -11.71 -2.03
CA LEU A 87 -8.04 -10.39 -2.49
C LEU A 87 -9.58 -10.33 -2.60
N GLU A 88 -10.20 -11.39 -3.12
CA GLU A 88 -11.67 -11.50 -3.24
C GLU A 88 -12.34 -11.49 -1.86
N ASP A 89 -11.84 -12.30 -0.92
CA ASP A 89 -12.30 -12.30 0.47
C ASP A 89 -12.19 -10.91 1.10
N GLN A 90 -11.09 -10.21 0.79
CA GLN A 90 -10.84 -8.90 1.37
C GLN A 90 -11.78 -7.83 0.81
N ILE A 91 -12.09 -7.88 -0.50
CA ILE A 91 -13.09 -7.02 -1.15
C ILE A 91 -14.49 -7.31 -0.59
N LEU A 92 -14.83 -8.59 -0.42
CA LEU A 92 -16.12 -9.02 0.11
C LEU A 92 -16.31 -8.53 1.55
N LEU A 93 -15.29 -8.64 2.40
CA LEU A 93 -15.33 -8.12 3.77
C LEU A 93 -15.50 -6.59 3.79
N ASP A 94 -14.80 -5.86 2.92
CA ASP A 94 -14.91 -4.40 2.84
C ASP A 94 -16.32 -3.95 2.40
N GLN A 95 -16.94 -4.69 1.47
CA GLN A 95 -18.31 -4.45 1.05
C GLN A 95 -19.31 -4.80 2.15
N PHE A 96 -19.15 -5.95 2.80
CA PHE A 96 -19.97 -6.36 3.95
C PHE A 96 -19.96 -5.29 5.06
N GLN A 97 -18.79 -4.77 5.41
CA GLN A 97 -18.68 -3.69 6.40
C GLN A 97 -19.35 -2.39 5.96
N LYS A 98 -19.35 -2.07 4.66
CA LYS A 98 -20.03 -0.87 4.13
C LYS A 98 -21.55 -1.00 4.20
N ASP A 99 -22.07 -2.21 3.98
CA ASP A 99 -23.51 -2.47 3.93
C ASP A 99 -24.13 -2.68 5.32
N LEU A 100 -23.31 -2.90 6.36
CA LEU A 100 -23.77 -2.90 7.75
C LEU A 100 -24.27 -1.50 8.16
N GLU A 101 -25.38 -1.46 8.91
CA GLU A 101 -25.89 -0.25 9.58
C GLU A 101 -24.80 0.38 10.47
N GLU A 102 -24.77 1.72 10.56
CA GLU A 102 -23.73 2.47 11.29
C GLU A 102 -23.56 2.00 12.75
N LEU A 103 -24.65 1.62 13.42
CA LEU A 103 -24.59 1.08 14.79
C LEU A 103 -23.89 -0.27 14.85
N THR A 104 -24.09 -1.11 13.85
CA THR A 104 -23.50 -2.46 13.73
C THR A 104 -22.04 -2.40 13.28
N GLN A 105 -21.67 -1.38 12.50
CA GLN A 105 -20.26 -1.13 12.13
C GLN A 105 -19.37 -0.88 13.35
N HIS A 106 -19.90 -0.27 14.41
CA HIS A 106 -19.13 0.06 15.60
C HIS A 106 -18.77 -1.16 16.47
N TRP A 107 -19.49 -2.27 16.31
CA TRP A 107 -19.25 -3.53 17.04
C TRP A 107 -18.27 -4.47 16.33
N VAL A 108 -18.11 -4.30 15.01
CA VAL A 108 -17.26 -5.16 14.17
C VAL A 108 -15.83 -4.58 14.03
N ARG A 109 -15.61 -3.32 14.40
CA ARG A 109 -14.36 -2.57 14.19
C ARG A 109 -13.25 -2.91 15.17
#